data_AF-A0A838EWJ9-F1
#
_entry.id   AF-A0A838EWJ9-F1
#
_cell.length_a   1.000
_cell.length_b   1.000
_cell.length_c   1.000
_cell.angle_alpha   90.00
_cell.angle_beta   90.00
_cell.angle_gamma   90.00
#
_symmetry.space_group_name_H-M   'P 1'
#
loop_
_entity.id
_entity.type
_entity.pdbx_description
1 polymer ?
#
loop_
_entity_poly.entity_id
_entity_poly.type
_entity_poly.pdbx_seq_one_letter_code
_entity_poly.pdbx_strand_id
1 'polypeptide(L)'
;MNHLESFLSAKGIKETIFELTHEDWTIEKLGSLFRDGDLKATAIINQISTELATGFVTMGVLFGPQAFIIGGGVSKLGDSFNHVVQRKMDELIHYSLKGKIKVLTATLSSDKGAVYGGAAHIFDEVSK
;
A
#
# COMPACT_ATOMS: atom_id res chain seq x y z
N MET A 1 2.21 -6.41 19.93
CA MET A 1 0.86 -5.92 19.57
C MET A 1 0.92 -5.60 18.09
N ASN A 2 0.51 -6.56 17.25
CA ASN A 2 0.76 -6.52 15.80
C ASN A 2 -0.46 -5.91 15.11
N HIS A 3 -0.53 -4.59 15.03
CA HIS A 3 -1.57 -3.91 14.25
C HIS A 3 -1.00 -3.51 12.89
N LEU A 4 -1.84 -3.56 11.85
CA LEU A 4 -1.43 -3.38 10.46
C LEU A 4 -0.66 -2.06 10.21
N GLU A 5 -1.00 -1.00 10.96
CA GLU A 5 -0.35 0.31 10.86
C GLU A 5 1.08 0.33 11.42
N SER A 6 1.46 -0.55 12.37
CA SER A 6 2.85 -0.64 12.85
C SER A 6 3.81 -1.03 11.72
N PHE A 7 3.32 -1.78 10.73
CA PHE A 7 4.14 -2.29 9.63
C PHE A 7 4.02 -1.45 8.36
N LEU A 8 2.83 -0.89 8.12
CA LEU A 8 2.47 -0.35 6.82
C LEU A 8 2.31 1.17 6.80
N SER A 9 2.47 1.83 7.95
CA SER A 9 2.64 3.28 7.95
C SER A 9 4.00 3.66 7.35
N ALA A 10 4.13 4.90 6.87
CA ALA A 10 5.42 5.41 6.41
C ALA A 10 6.50 5.34 7.51
N LYS A 11 6.07 5.42 8.78
CA LYS A 11 6.93 5.21 9.95
C LYS A 11 7.31 3.73 10.08
N GLY A 12 6.33 2.82 10.04
CA GLY A 12 6.56 1.38 10.11
C GLY A 12 7.51 0.86 9.04
N ILE A 13 7.34 1.29 7.79
CA ILE A 13 8.25 0.93 6.69
C ILE A 13 9.68 1.40 6.99
N LYS A 14 9.87 2.60 7.56
CA LYS A 14 11.20 3.09 7.96
C LYS A 14 11.81 2.27 9.09
N GLU A 15 11.00 1.84 10.06
CA GLU A 15 11.44 0.95 11.13
C GLU A 15 11.89 -0.39 10.54
N THR A 16 11.12 -1.00 9.64
CA THR A 16 11.51 -2.24 8.94
C THR A 16 12.78 -2.08 8.12
N ILE A 17 12.95 -0.96 7.41
CA ILE A 17 14.19 -0.64 6.68
C ILE A 17 15.37 -0.64 7.66
N PHE A 18 15.27 0.09 8.76
CA PHE A 18 16.34 0.22 9.73
C PHE A 18 16.68 -1.11 10.40
N GLU A 19 15.67 -1.91 10.76
CA GLU A 19 15.85 -3.24 11.37
C GLU A 19 16.59 -4.20 10.44
N LEU A 20 16.29 -4.19 9.13
CA LEU A 20 16.87 -5.14 8.17
C LEU A 20 18.19 -4.67 7.54
N THR A 21 18.45 -3.37 7.52
CA THR A 21 19.64 -2.80 6.85
C THR A 21 20.63 -2.15 7.79
N HIS A 22 20.19 -1.73 8.99
CA HIS A 22 20.89 -0.81 9.88
C HIS A 22 21.23 0.54 9.23
N GLU A 23 20.45 0.94 8.22
CA GLU A 23 20.60 2.20 7.49
C GLU A 23 19.27 2.97 7.44
N ASP A 24 19.34 4.29 7.36
CA ASP A 24 18.17 5.15 7.23
C ASP A 24 17.83 5.41 5.75
N TRP A 25 17.23 4.42 5.08
CA TRP A 25 16.74 4.65 3.72
C TRP A 25 15.41 5.41 3.72
N THR A 26 15.26 6.31 2.75
CA THR A 26 13.95 6.86 2.42
C THR A 26 13.10 5.81 1.69
N ILE A 27 11.78 5.96 1.71
CA ILE A 27 10.87 5.06 0.98
C ILE A 27 11.14 5.16 -0.53
N GLU A 28 11.50 6.34 -1.01
CA GLU A 28 11.90 6.60 -2.39
C GLU A 28 13.18 5.84 -2.76
N LYS A 29 14.19 5.84 -1.87
CA LYS A 29 15.43 5.07 -2.04
C LYS A 29 15.13 3.57 -2.05
N LEU A 30 14.32 3.07 -1.11
CA LEU A 30 13.86 1.68 -1.09
C LEU A 30 13.20 1.29 -2.43
N GLY A 31 12.30 2.14 -2.93
CA GLY A 31 11.62 1.90 -4.22
C GLY A 31 12.59 1.89 -5.40
N SER A 32 13.61 2.75 -5.41
CA SER A 32 14.65 2.72 -6.45
C SER A 32 15.45 1.42 -6.41
N LEU A 33 16.00 1.09 -5.24
CA LEU A 33 16.81 -0.12 -5.05
C LEU A 33 16.02 -1.39 -5.40
N PHE A 34 14.73 -1.43 -5.07
CA PHE A 34 13.86 -2.53 -5.45
C PHE A 34 13.74 -2.69 -6.97
N ARG A 35 13.57 -1.58 -7.71
CA ARG A 35 13.53 -1.62 -9.19
C ARG A 35 14.87 -2.01 -9.79
N ASP A 36 15.97 -1.65 -9.12
CA ASP A 36 17.33 -2.00 -9.53
C ASP A 36 17.71 -3.46 -9.17
N GLY A 37 16.80 -4.21 -8.52
CA GLY A 37 16.98 -5.62 -8.19
C GLY A 37 17.82 -5.88 -6.93
N ASP A 38 18.00 -4.87 -6.07
CA ASP A 38 18.73 -5.03 -4.81
C ASP A 38 18.05 -6.08 -3.91
N LEU A 39 18.84 -7.00 -3.39
CA LEU A 39 18.35 -8.14 -2.62
C LEU A 39 17.78 -7.72 -1.26
N LYS A 40 18.38 -6.72 -0.59
CA LYS A 40 17.88 -6.22 0.69
C LYS A 40 16.56 -5.46 0.49
N ALA A 41 16.50 -4.59 -0.51
CA ALA A 41 15.28 -3.88 -0.88
C ALA A 41 14.14 -4.86 -1.25
N THR A 42 14.47 -5.91 -1.99
CA THR A 42 13.52 -6.98 -2.34
C THR A 42 13.01 -7.71 -1.10
N ALA A 43 13.87 -8.03 -0.14
CA ALA A 43 13.47 -8.65 1.13
C ALA A 43 12.52 -7.76 1.93
N ILE A 44 12.85 -6.47 2.08
CA ILE A 44 12.01 -5.48 2.76
C ILE A 44 10.63 -5.40 2.07
N ILE A 45 10.60 -5.19 0.75
CA ILE A 45 9.37 -5.11 -0.04
C ILE A 45 8.53 -6.38 0.10
N ASN A 46 9.14 -7.56 0.09
CA ASN A 46 8.44 -8.82 0.28
C ASN A 46 7.81 -8.94 1.67
N GLN A 47 8.47 -8.47 2.72
CA GLN A 47 7.92 -8.47 4.07
C GLN A 47 6.70 -7.55 4.15
N ILE A 48 6.85 -6.26 3.83
CA ILE A 48 5.76 -5.29 3.96
C ILE A 48 4.57 -5.62 3.04
N SER A 49 4.82 -6.17 1.85
CA SER A 49 3.73 -6.55 0.93
C SER A 49 2.98 -7.79 1.39
N THR A 50 3.61 -8.69 2.14
CA THR A 50 2.94 -9.88 2.72
C THR A 50 1.96 -9.47 3.81
N GLU A 51 2.39 -8.56 4.69
CA GLU A 51 1.56 -8.03 5.76
C GLU A 51 0.39 -7.22 5.18
N LEU A 52 0.64 -6.36 4.19
CA LEU A 52 -0.41 -5.60 3.50
C LEU A 52 -1.42 -6.51 2.80
N ALA A 53 -0.93 -7.51 2.05
CA ALA A 53 -1.80 -8.47 1.36
C ALA A 53 -2.69 -9.25 2.33
N THR A 54 -2.18 -9.63 3.50
CA THR A 54 -2.95 -10.32 4.54
C THR A 54 -4.11 -9.46 5.05
N GLY A 55 -3.85 -8.16 5.30
CA GLY A 55 -4.89 -7.20 5.66
C GLY A 55 -5.93 -7.02 4.54
N PHE A 56 -5.47 -6.89 3.30
CA PHE A 56 -6.35 -6.73 2.14
C PHE A 56 -7.19 -7.97 1.85
N VAL A 57 -6.67 -9.19 2.03
CA VAL A 57 -7.48 -10.40 1.89
C VAL A 57 -8.62 -10.41 2.91
N THR A 58 -8.31 -10.09 4.16
CA THR A 58 -9.32 -10.03 5.23
C THR A 58 -10.42 -9.02 4.88
N MET A 59 -10.04 -7.79 4.49
CA MET A 59 -11.01 -6.77 4.08
C MET A 59 -11.73 -7.13 2.78
N GLY A 60 -11.04 -7.78 1.85
CA GLY A 60 -11.57 -8.17 0.55
C GLY A 60 -12.68 -9.21 0.66
N VAL A 61 -12.52 -10.17 1.57
CA VAL A 61 -13.56 -11.17 1.88
C VAL A 61 -14.77 -10.52 2.57
N LEU A 62 -14.55 -9.55 3.46
CA LEU A 62 -15.62 -8.91 4.22
C LEU A 62 -16.44 -7.91 3.38
N PHE A 63 -15.79 -7.11 2.55
CA PHE A 63 -16.42 -5.98 1.86
C PHE A 63 -16.62 -6.21 0.35
N GLY A 64 -15.89 -7.14 -0.27
CA GLY A 64 -15.93 -7.39 -1.71
C GLY A 64 -15.72 -6.14 -2.59
N PRO A 65 -14.73 -5.26 -2.30
CA PRO A 65 -14.54 -4.03 -3.06
C PRO A 65 -14.03 -4.31 -4.48
N GLN A 66 -14.19 -3.33 -5.37
CA GLN A 66 -13.58 -3.40 -6.72
C GLN A 66 -12.08 -3.07 -6.69
N ALA A 67 -11.65 -2.24 -5.74
CA ALA A 67 -10.24 -1.86 -5.61
C ALA A 67 -9.87 -1.42 -4.19
N PHE A 68 -8.61 -1.61 -3.85
CA PHE A 68 -7.91 -0.94 -2.76
C PHE A 68 -7.00 0.14 -3.35
N ILE A 69 -7.12 1.37 -2.86
CA ILE A 69 -6.31 2.51 -3.31
C ILE A 69 -5.30 2.87 -2.22
N ILE A 70 -4.01 2.71 -2.52
CA ILE A 70 -2.90 3.02 -1.63
C ILE A 70 -2.55 4.51 -1.77
N GLY A 71 -2.69 5.25 -0.67
CA GLY A 71 -2.32 6.67 -0.56
C GLY A 71 -1.18 6.91 0.44
N GLY A 72 -0.90 8.19 0.71
CA GLY A 72 0.06 8.60 1.73
C GLY A 72 1.51 8.28 1.40
N GLY A 73 2.37 8.15 2.41
CA GLY A 73 3.80 7.92 2.21
C GLY A 73 4.15 6.58 1.54
N VAL A 74 3.26 5.58 1.63
CA VAL A 74 3.45 4.25 1.03
C VAL A 74 3.28 4.29 -0.48
N SER A 75 2.39 5.14 -1.00
CA SER A 75 2.13 5.23 -2.44
C SER A 75 3.34 5.64 -3.26
N LYS A 76 4.37 6.21 -2.60
CA LYS A 76 5.67 6.55 -3.19
C LYS A 76 6.46 5.35 -3.71
N LEU A 77 6.17 4.14 -3.23
CA LEU A 77 6.75 2.90 -3.77
C LEU A 77 6.24 2.58 -5.19
N GLY A 78 5.09 3.15 -5.57
CA GLY A 78 4.55 3.13 -6.92
C GLY A 78 4.08 1.76 -7.39
N ASP A 79 3.87 1.64 -8.70
CA ASP A 79 3.20 0.49 -9.29
C ASP A 79 3.98 -0.81 -9.12
N SER A 80 5.31 -0.78 -9.13
CA SER A 80 6.13 -1.99 -8.90
C SER A 80 5.80 -2.64 -7.56
N PHE A 81 5.53 -1.85 -6.52
CA PHE A 81 5.08 -2.36 -5.23
C PHE A 81 3.64 -2.88 -5.28
N ASN A 82 2.73 -2.14 -5.92
CA ASN A 82 1.33 -2.56 -6.08
C ASN A 82 1.22 -3.92 -6.78
N HIS A 83 2.05 -4.21 -7.79
CA HIS A 83 2.08 -5.50 -8.45
C HIS A 83 2.50 -6.64 -7.51
N VAL A 84 3.46 -6.39 -6.61
CA VAL A 84 3.87 -7.39 -5.61
C VAL A 84 2.73 -7.66 -4.61
N VAL A 85 2.07 -6.60 -4.13
CA VAL A 85 0.91 -6.71 -3.22
C VAL A 85 -0.25 -7.43 -3.91
N GLN A 86 -0.59 -7.07 -5.14
CA GLN A 86 -1.63 -7.71 -5.94
C GLN A 86 -1.35 -9.21 -6.09
N ARG A 87 -0.11 -9.59 -6.46
CA ARG A 87 0.28 -10.99 -6.60
C ARG A 87 0.11 -11.76 -5.29
N LYS A 88 0.60 -11.23 -4.17
CA LYS A 88 0.46 -11.85 -2.85
C LYS A 88 -1.00 -11.95 -2.41
N MET A 89 -1.81 -10.93 -2.70
CA MET A 89 -3.24 -10.97 -2.41
C MET A 89 -3.93 -12.07 -3.23
N ASP A 90 -3.63 -12.19 -4.52
CA ASP A 90 -4.19 -13.22 -5.41
C ASP A 90 -3.70 -14.66 -5.08
N GLU A 91 -2.58 -14.79 -4.38
CA GLU A 91 -2.09 -16.07 -3.82
C GLU A 91 -2.88 -16.48 -2.56
N LEU A 92 -3.34 -15.52 -1.76
CA LEU A 92 -3.96 -15.76 -0.45
C LEU A 92 -5.50 -15.73 -0.46
N ILE A 93 -6.12 -14.93 -1.34
CA ILE A 93 -7.57 -14.71 -1.35
C ILE A 93 -8.33 -15.92 -1.89
N HIS A 94 -9.57 -16.09 -1.45
CA HIS A 94 -10.46 -17.13 -1.98
C HIS A 94 -10.61 -17.01 -3.51
N TYR A 95 -10.60 -18.15 -4.21
CA TYR A 95 -10.57 -18.21 -5.68
C TYR A 95 -11.70 -17.42 -6.36
N SER A 96 -12.87 -17.29 -5.72
CA SER A 96 -14.02 -16.56 -6.27
C SER A 96 -13.79 -15.04 -6.37
N LEU A 97 -12.84 -14.49 -5.61
CA LEU A 97 -12.47 -13.07 -5.59
C LEU A 97 -11.14 -12.77 -6.29
N LYS A 98 -10.34 -13.81 -6.58
CA LYS A 98 -9.03 -13.70 -7.24
C LYS A 98 -9.12 -12.91 -8.55
N GLY A 99 -8.25 -11.92 -8.71
CA GLY A 99 -8.20 -11.04 -9.88
C GLY A 99 -9.33 -10.02 -10.02
N LYS A 100 -10.37 -10.07 -9.18
CA LYS A 100 -11.52 -9.15 -9.20
C LYS A 100 -11.29 -7.86 -8.43
N ILE A 101 -10.42 -7.91 -7.41
CA ILE A 101 -10.05 -6.75 -6.60
C ILE A 101 -8.71 -6.21 -7.10
N LYS A 102 -8.64 -4.93 -7.44
CA LYS A 102 -7.42 -4.26 -7.92
C LYS A 102 -6.68 -3.52 -6.81
N VAL A 103 -5.36 -3.57 -6.81
CA VAL A 103 -4.50 -2.74 -5.96
C VAL A 103 -3.95 -1.57 -6.80
N LEU A 104 -4.31 -0.35 -6.44
CA LEU A 104 -4.02 0.87 -7.20
C LEU A 104 -3.30 1.91 -6.34
N THR A 105 -2.59 2.83 -6.97
CA THR A 105 -2.03 4.03 -6.32
C THR A 105 -2.98 5.22 -6.45
N ALA A 106 -3.13 6.00 -5.39
CA ALA A 106 -3.85 7.27 -5.44
C ALA A 106 -3.20 8.23 -6.47
N THR A 107 -4.02 8.79 -7.36
CA THR A 107 -3.56 9.72 -8.41
C THR A 107 -3.35 11.14 -7.90
N LEU A 108 -3.94 11.48 -6.76
CA LEU A 108 -3.77 12.76 -6.08
C LEU A 108 -2.76 12.61 -4.94
N SER A 109 -1.88 13.61 -4.81
CA SER A 109 -1.07 13.79 -3.61
C SER A 109 -1.96 13.96 -2.39
N SER A 110 -1.49 13.53 -1.21
CA SER A 110 -2.23 13.65 0.06
C SER A 110 -2.82 15.04 0.31
N ASP A 111 -2.05 16.11 0.05
CA ASP A 111 -2.51 17.49 0.29
C ASP A 111 -3.70 17.87 -0.62
N LYS A 112 -3.57 17.62 -1.93
CA LYS A 112 -4.66 17.83 -2.89
C LYS A 112 -5.86 16.95 -2.59
N GLY A 113 -5.64 15.67 -2.24
CA GLY A 113 -6.69 14.73 -1.91
C GLY A 113 -7.52 15.18 -0.71
N ALA A 114 -6.88 15.70 0.33
CA ALA A 114 -7.56 16.22 1.51
C ALA A 114 -8.45 17.42 1.17
N VAL A 115 -7.92 18.40 0.42
CA VAL A 115 -8.69 19.59 0.02
C VAL A 115 -9.83 19.22 -0.92
N TYR A 116 -9.57 18.38 -1.93
CA TYR A 116 -10.56 18.03 -2.94
C TYR A 116 -11.66 17.15 -2.37
N GLY A 117 -11.33 16.23 -1.47
CA GLY A 117 -12.31 15.41 -0.77
C GLY A 117 -13.25 16.26 0.08
N GLY A 118 -12.70 17.23 0.84
CA GLY A 118 -13.51 18.17 1.63
C GLY A 118 -14.42 19.04 0.75
N ALA A 119 -13.89 19.60 -0.34
CA ALA A 119 -14.68 20.39 -1.28
C ALA A 119 -15.77 19.56 -1.97
N ALA A 120 -15.46 18.34 -2.42
CA ALA A 120 -16.42 17.43 -3.03
C ALA A 120 -17.57 17.09 -2.07
N HIS A 121 -17.27 16.90 -0.78
CA HIS A 121 -18.30 16.66 0.23
C HIS A 121 -19.24 17.86 0.40
N ILE A 122 -18.70 19.10 0.42
CA ILE A 122 -19.52 20.32 0.46
C ILE A 122 -20.41 20.43 -0.79
N PHE A 123 -19.86 20.16 -1.98
CA PHE A 123 -20.65 20.21 -3.21
C PHE A 123 -21.77 19.18 -3.23
N ASP A 124 -21.54 17.97 -2.68
CA ASP A 124 -22.57 16.93 -2.58
C ASP A 124 -23.71 17.36 -1.63
N GLU A 125 -23.41 18.05 -0.53
CA GLU A 125 -24.44 18.55 0.39
C GLU A 125 -25.22 19.74 -0.17
N VAL A 126 -24.58 20.64 -0.92
CA VAL A 126 -25.23 21.85 -1.49
C VAL A 126 -26.01 21.54 -2.77
N SER A 127 -25.70 20.44 -3.47
CA SER A 127 -26.36 20.04 -4.71
C SER A 127 -27.60 19.15 -4.50
N LYS A 128 -27.95 18.83 -3.25
CA LYS A 128 -29.19 18.15 -2.86
C LYS A 128 -30.35 19.15 -2.77
#